data_AF-A0A9N9SHG4-F1
#
_entry.id   AF-A0A9N9SHG4-F1
#
_cell.length_a   1.000
_cell.length_b   1.000
_cell.length_c   1.000
_cell.angle_alpha   90.00
_cell.angle_beta   90.00
_cell.angle_gamma   90.00
#
_symmetry.space_group_name_H-M   'P 1'
#
loop_
_entity.id
_entity.type
_entity.pdbx_description
1 polymer ?
#
loop_
_entity_poly.entity_id
_entity_poly.type
_entity_poly.pdbx_seq_one_letter_code
_entity_poly.pdbx_strand_id
1 'polypeptide(L)'
;MTEEEKNILELKNHKNREKAPSMVFADYENIRDPKEPPHHVPKAGLPLYDILKSTIQAVEVKLSLKIEEINHRLHQAEKENEELKSKVEILERNQRKNNIIIFGFEREERFISVESIIDLIQKLLNVRLVESDLNNIYSLGQTNNSPIKIEFTSYLKKITVLKGTKNLKGTSISIAHDLTELQRTENKILRKHLYAAKQDKNNTCFMKNNKLHLNDRIFTPSDLESLEEKIEVNFQSQSHSDPGTPTIELTLQNTIKEPTEPSQVDNKKITDSRGNLGIQVTPKTGAIKKPARDIPRDKPITRKNSNK
;
A
#
# COMPACT_ATOMS: atom_id res chain seq x y z
N MET A 1 -7.68 -34.22 -14.43
CA MET A 1 -8.40 -33.50 -13.36
C MET A 1 -8.06 -34.16 -12.04
N THR A 2 -7.32 -33.47 -11.18
CA THR A 2 -6.93 -33.98 -9.85
C THR A 2 -8.13 -34.01 -8.90
N GLU A 3 -8.06 -34.77 -7.81
CA GLU A 3 -9.13 -34.79 -6.79
C GLU A 3 -9.39 -33.39 -6.21
N GLU A 4 -8.37 -32.54 -6.11
CA GLU A 4 -8.52 -31.14 -5.69
C GLU A 4 -9.32 -30.31 -6.70
N GLU A 5 -9.12 -30.54 -8.00
CA GLU A 5 -9.89 -29.85 -9.05
C GLU A 5 -11.36 -30.28 -9.06
N LYS A 6 -11.65 -31.54 -8.72
CA LYS A 6 -13.04 -32.02 -8.53
C LYS A 6 -13.71 -31.35 -7.33
N ASN A 7 -12.99 -31.20 -6.23
CA ASN A 7 -13.52 -30.61 -4.99
C ASN A 7 -13.80 -29.09 -5.15
N ILE A 8 -12.94 -28.38 -5.90
CA ILE A 8 -13.15 -26.96 -6.23
C ILE A 8 -14.35 -26.78 -7.18
N LEU A 9 -14.57 -27.72 -8.10
CA LEU A 9 -15.73 -27.68 -9.02
C LEU A 9 -17.04 -27.99 -8.28
N GLU A 10 -17.04 -28.89 -7.30
CA GLU A 10 -18.19 -29.14 -6.42
C GLU A 10 -18.54 -27.93 -5.54
N LEU A 11 -17.53 -27.25 -4.97
CA LEU A 11 -17.73 -26.03 -4.19
C LEU A 11 -18.28 -24.86 -5.01
N LYS A 12 -17.87 -24.74 -6.29
CA LYS A 12 -18.44 -23.73 -7.21
C LYS A 12 -19.89 -24.03 -7.59
N ASN A 13 -20.27 -25.31 -7.68
CA ASN A 13 -21.65 -25.71 -7.99
C ASN A 13 -22.59 -25.56 -6.78
N HIS A 14 -22.09 -25.59 -5.55
CA HIS A 14 -22.90 -25.39 -4.36
C HIS A 14 -23.27 -23.93 -4.07
N LYS A 15 -22.42 -22.96 -4.42
CA LYS A 15 -22.71 -21.52 -4.21
C LYS A 15 -23.74 -20.93 -5.18
N ASN A 16 -24.03 -21.59 -6.30
CA ASN A 16 -25.08 -21.18 -7.25
C ASN A 16 -26.45 -21.84 -6.99
N ARG A 17 -26.64 -22.51 -5.85
CA ARG A 17 -27.87 -23.21 -5.50
C ARG A 17 -28.71 -22.56 -4.40
N GLU A 18 -28.36 -21.36 -3.93
CA GLU A 18 -29.30 -20.50 -3.20
C GLU A 18 -30.28 -19.86 -4.20
N LYS A 19 -31.17 -20.70 -4.70
CA LYS A 19 -32.37 -20.33 -5.42
C LYS A 19 -33.16 -19.34 -4.56
N ALA A 20 -33.45 -18.18 -5.12
CA ALA A 20 -34.52 -17.33 -4.64
C ALA A 20 -35.79 -18.18 -4.40
N PRO A 21 -36.53 -17.97 -3.29
CA PRO A 21 -37.75 -18.71 -3.04
C PRO A 21 -38.72 -18.49 -4.20
N SER A 22 -38.92 -19.55 -4.99
CA SER A 22 -39.98 -19.66 -5.97
C SER A 22 -41.29 -19.51 -5.21
N MET A 23 -41.96 -18.37 -5.41
CA MET A 23 -43.36 -18.23 -5.02
C MET A 23 -44.16 -19.21 -5.86
N VAL A 24 -44.48 -20.34 -5.23
CA VAL A 24 -45.50 -21.28 -5.70
C VAL A 24 -46.82 -20.53 -5.62
N PHE A 25 -47.34 -20.13 -6.77
CA PHE A 25 -48.73 -19.69 -6.90
C PHE A 25 -49.60 -20.92 -6.61
N ALA A 26 -50.15 -20.97 -5.40
CA ALA A 26 -51.19 -21.93 -5.07
C ALA A 26 -52.41 -21.68 -5.97
N ASP A 27 -52.94 -22.78 -6.48
CA ASP A 27 -54.11 -22.86 -7.35
C ASP A 27 -55.30 -22.09 -6.77
N TYR A 28 -55.66 -20.99 -7.43
CA TYR A 28 -56.94 -20.29 -7.24
C TYR A 28 -58.02 -21.00 -8.08
N GLU A 29 -58.31 -22.25 -7.75
CA GLU A 29 -59.53 -22.91 -8.21
C GLU A 29 -60.43 -23.24 -7.00
N ASN A 30 -61.71 -22.85 -7.14
CA ASN A 30 -62.82 -23.01 -6.19
C ASN A 30 -62.89 -22.07 -4.98
N ILE A 31 -63.22 -20.79 -5.26
CA ILE A 31 -64.05 -20.01 -4.34
C ILE A 31 -65.47 -20.03 -4.90
N ARG A 32 -66.34 -20.80 -4.25
CA ARG A 32 -67.79 -20.80 -4.47
C ARG A 32 -68.34 -19.40 -4.19
N ASP A 33 -69.24 -18.92 -5.06
CA ASP A 33 -69.98 -17.67 -4.90
C ASP A 33 -70.55 -17.51 -3.48
N PRO A 34 -70.08 -16.52 -2.70
CA PRO A 34 -70.79 -16.13 -1.49
C PRO A 34 -72.01 -15.33 -1.93
N LYS A 35 -73.19 -15.86 -1.64
CA LYS A 35 -74.49 -15.19 -1.76
C LYS A 35 -74.36 -13.71 -1.38
N GLU A 36 -74.82 -12.84 -2.27
CA GLU A 36 -74.82 -11.39 -2.12
C GLU A 36 -75.34 -10.99 -0.73
N PRO A 37 -74.55 -10.29 0.09
CA PRO A 37 -75.06 -9.70 1.31
C PRO A 37 -76.04 -8.55 0.97
N PRO A 38 -77.08 -8.35 1.79
CA PRO A 38 -78.13 -7.38 1.53
C PRO A 38 -77.57 -5.97 1.37
N HIS A 39 -78.12 -5.24 0.39
CA HIS A 39 -77.86 -3.82 0.13
C HIS A 39 -77.97 -2.99 1.42
N HIS A 40 -76.84 -2.82 2.10
CA HIS A 40 -76.64 -1.79 3.09
C HIS A 40 -76.04 -0.60 2.36
N VAL A 41 -76.85 0.45 2.20
CA VAL A 41 -76.40 1.74 1.67
C VAL A 41 -75.24 2.22 2.55
N PRO A 42 -74.02 2.40 2.03
CA PRO A 42 -72.93 2.91 2.84
C PRO A 42 -73.26 4.36 3.22
N LYS A 43 -73.60 4.55 4.49
CA LYS A 43 -73.66 5.86 5.14
C LYS A 43 -72.25 6.46 5.18
N ALA A 44 -72.16 7.72 4.74
CA ALA A 44 -71.01 8.62 4.86
C ALA A 44 -69.70 8.09 4.26
N GLY A 45 -69.50 8.33 2.96
CA GLY A 45 -68.16 8.27 2.38
C GLY A 45 -67.24 9.22 3.15
N LEU A 46 -66.12 8.69 3.66
CA LEU A 46 -65.00 9.53 4.07
C LEU A 46 -64.69 10.47 2.90
N PRO A 47 -64.49 11.78 3.14
CA PRO A 47 -64.23 12.71 2.05
C PRO A 47 -63.01 12.19 1.29
N LEU A 48 -63.10 12.13 -0.04
CA LEU A 48 -62.05 11.62 -0.95
C LEU A 48 -60.64 12.12 -0.58
N TYR A 49 -60.57 13.31 0.02
CA TYR A 49 -59.38 13.91 0.62
C TYR A 49 -58.69 13.05 1.70
N ASP A 50 -59.42 12.45 2.64
CA ASP A 50 -58.86 11.66 3.73
C ASP A 50 -58.25 10.34 3.22
N ILE A 51 -58.89 9.73 2.22
CA ILE A 51 -58.38 8.53 1.54
C ILE A 51 -57.07 8.87 0.79
N LEU A 52 -57.05 9.98 0.06
CA LEU A 52 -55.87 10.43 -0.66
C LEU A 52 -54.71 10.74 0.30
N LYS A 53 -54.99 11.45 1.41
CA LYS A 53 -54.01 11.78 2.44
C LYS A 53 -53.42 10.54 3.09
N SER A 54 -54.25 9.56 3.46
CA SER A 54 -53.79 8.28 4.02
C SER A 54 -52.92 7.50 3.02
N THR A 55 -53.26 7.56 1.72
CA THR A 55 -52.50 6.86 0.69
C THR A 55 -51.12 7.51 0.49
N ILE A 56 -51.04 8.84 0.46
CA ILE A 56 -49.78 9.58 0.38
C ILE A 56 -48.89 9.24 1.58
N GLN A 57 -49.44 9.28 2.80
CA GLN A 57 -48.68 8.94 4.01
C GLN A 57 -48.14 7.51 3.98
N ALA A 58 -48.95 6.55 3.52
CA ALA A 58 -48.50 5.16 3.39
C ALA A 58 -47.36 5.01 2.38
N VAL A 59 -47.40 5.77 1.27
CA VAL A 59 -46.33 5.79 0.27
C VAL A 59 -45.07 6.46 0.83
N GLU A 60 -45.19 7.57 1.54
CA GLU A 60 -44.06 8.26 2.19
C GLU A 60 -43.34 7.34 3.17
N VAL A 61 -44.08 6.67 4.06
CA VAL A 61 -43.49 5.69 5.01
C VAL A 61 -42.80 4.55 4.25
N LYS A 62 -43.43 4.01 3.21
CA LYS A 62 -42.83 2.93 2.40
C LYS A 62 -41.57 3.39 1.67
N LEU A 63 -41.52 4.63 1.21
CA LEU A 63 -40.34 5.21 0.56
C LEU A 63 -39.22 5.44 1.58
N SER A 64 -39.52 6.00 2.75
CA SER A 64 -38.54 6.20 3.82
C SER A 64 -37.90 4.88 4.26
N LEU A 65 -38.70 3.83 4.47
CA LEU A 65 -38.19 2.49 4.81
C LEU A 65 -37.27 1.93 3.72
N LYS A 66 -37.61 2.13 2.44
CA LYS A 66 -36.74 1.71 1.32
C LYS A 66 -35.45 2.50 1.26
N ILE A 67 -35.48 3.80 1.54
CA ILE A 67 -34.27 4.63 1.58
C ILE A 67 -33.34 4.16 2.69
N GLU A 68 -33.87 3.90 3.88
CA GLU A 68 -33.09 3.35 5.00
C GLU A 68 -32.48 1.99 4.66
N GLU A 69 -33.25 1.08 4.05
CA GLU A 69 -32.76 -0.21 3.60
C GLU A 69 -31.61 -0.06 2.58
N ILE A 70 -31.79 0.81 1.59
CA ILE A 70 -30.77 1.08 0.56
C ILE A 70 -29.50 1.66 1.19
N ASN A 71 -29.64 2.64 2.09
CA ASN A 71 -28.50 3.26 2.76
C ASN A 71 -27.74 2.24 3.63
N HIS A 72 -28.46 1.38 4.33
CA HIS A 72 -27.86 0.32 5.12
C HIS A 72 -27.08 -0.67 4.23
N ARG A 73 -27.67 -1.10 3.11
CA ARG A 73 -27.00 -1.99 2.15
C ARG A 73 -25.79 -1.33 1.49
N LEU A 74 -25.90 -0.05 1.15
CA LEU A 74 -24.79 0.74 0.60
C LEU A 74 -23.64 0.77 1.59
N HIS A 75 -23.91 1.10 2.85
CA HIS A 75 -22.88 1.15 3.89
C HIS A 75 -22.21 -0.21 4.13
N GLN A 76 -22.98 -1.30 4.12
CA GLN A 76 -22.42 -2.65 4.20
C GLN A 76 -21.51 -2.97 3.01
N ALA A 77 -21.93 -2.63 1.80
CA ALA A 77 -21.16 -2.87 0.58
C ALA A 77 -19.86 -2.03 0.55
N GLU A 78 -19.91 -0.77 1.00
CA GLU A 78 -18.74 0.10 1.13
C GLU A 78 -17.71 -0.51 2.09
N LYS A 79 -18.17 -0.94 3.27
CA LYS A 79 -17.31 -1.60 4.26
C LYS A 79 -16.67 -2.87 3.73
N GLU A 80 -17.45 -3.75 3.08
CA GLU A 80 -16.92 -4.97 2.48
C GLU A 80 -15.88 -4.65 1.39
N ASN A 81 -16.13 -3.64 0.57
CA ASN A 81 -15.22 -3.22 -0.49
C ASN A 81 -13.88 -2.71 0.09
N GLU A 82 -13.90 -1.92 1.16
CA GLU A 82 -12.69 -1.48 1.87
C GLU A 82 -11.90 -2.67 2.44
N GLU A 83 -12.58 -3.62 3.07
CA GLU A 83 -11.95 -4.84 3.59
C GLU A 83 -11.31 -5.67 2.49
N LEU A 84 -12.00 -5.84 1.35
CA LEU A 84 -11.49 -6.56 0.20
C LEU A 84 -10.28 -5.87 -0.42
N LYS A 85 -10.32 -4.55 -0.61
CA LYS A 85 -9.18 -3.75 -1.08
C LYS A 85 -7.97 -3.93 -0.19
N SER A 86 -8.15 -3.87 1.13
CA SER A 86 -7.08 -4.10 2.11
C SER A 86 -6.48 -5.50 2.01
N LYS A 87 -7.32 -6.54 1.87
CA LYS A 87 -6.87 -7.93 1.69
C LYS A 87 -6.09 -8.10 0.39
N VAL A 88 -6.57 -7.55 -0.71
CA VAL A 88 -5.88 -7.58 -2.01
C VAL A 88 -4.50 -6.94 -1.90
N GLU A 89 -4.40 -5.75 -1.30
CA GLU A 89 -3.11 -5.06 -1.13
C GLU A 89 -2.13 -5.88 -0.28
N ILE A 90 -2.59 -6.52 0.80
CA ILE A 90 -1.73 -7.41 1.62
C ILE A 90 -1.21 -8.58 0.80
N LEU A 91 -2.07 -9.21 -0.01
CA LEU A 91 -1.69 -10.32 -0.88
C LEU A 91 -0.67 -9.88 -1.94
N GLU A 92 -0.89 -8.75 -2.60
CA GLU A 92 0.05 -8.20 -3.58
C GLU A 92 1.41 -7.87 -2.95
N ARG A 93 1.41 -7.25 -1.76
CA ARG A 93 2.65 -6.97 -1.01
C ARG A 93 3.41 -8.24 -0.70
N ASN A 94 2.71 -9.30 -0.29
CA ASN A 94 3.32 -10.59 0.01
C ASN A 94 3.88 -11.24 -1.24
N GLN A 95 3.17 -11.19 -2.37
CA GLN A 95 3.63 -11.70 -3.66
C GLN A 95 4.89 -10.96 -4.15
N ARG A 96 4.97 -9.64 -3.93
CA ARG A 96 6.11 -8.80 -4.34
C ARG A 96 7.24 -8.74 -3.31
N LYS A 97 7.04 -9.32 -2.12
CA LYS A 97 7.95 -9.20 -0.98
C LYS A 97 9.37 -9.64 -1.32
N ASN A 98 9.52 -10.69 -2.13
CA ASN A 98 10.81 -11.24 -2.53
C ASN A 98 11.30 -10.74 -3.89
N ASN A 99 10.69 -9.69 -4.44
CA ASN A 99 11.00 -9.24 -5.80
C ASN A 99 11.82 -7.95 -5.80
N ILE A 100 12.70 -7.81 -6.79
CA ILE A 100 13.38 -6.56 -7.12
C ILE A 100 13.18 -6.21 -8.58
N ILE A 101 13.42 -4.95 -8.91
CA ILE A 101 13.45 -4.47 -10.30
C ILE A 101 14.83 -3.88 -10.58
N ILE A 102 15.47 -4.34 -11.65
CA ILE A 102 16.72 -3.79 -12.19
C ILE A 102 16.38 -2.89 -13.38
N PHE A 103 16.88 -1.67 -13.37
CA PHE A 103 16.78 -0.69 -14.45
C PHE A 103 18.15 -0.42 -15.06
N GLY A 104 18.18 -0.04 -16.34
CA GLY A 104 19.43 0.36 -17.02
C GLY A 104 20.35 -0.80 -17.37
N PHE A 105 19.84 -2.03 -17.33
CA PHE A 105 20.55 -3.21 -17.82
C PHE A 105 20.27 -3.37 -19.32
N GLU A 106 21.30 -3.13 -20.12
CA GLU A 106 21.27 -3.31 -21.56
C GLU A 106 21.60 -4.74 -21.93
N ARG A 107 20.76 -5.34 -22.76
CA ARG A 107 20.90 -6.73 -23.22
C ARG A 107 21.31 -6.77 -24.67
N GLU A 108 22.24 -7.68 -24.97
CA GLU A 108 22.62 -8.00 -26.35
C GLU A 108 21.58 -8.92 -26.99
N GLU A 109 21.03 -9.87 -26.23
CA GLU A 109 20.06 -10.85 -26.70
C GLU A 109 18.62 -10.55 -26.23
N ARG A 110 17.64 -11.09 -26.97
CA ARG A 110 16.21 -10.98 -26.59
C ARG A 110 15.90 -11.72 -25.29
N PHE A 111 16.59 -12.82 -25.01
CA PHE A 111 16.35 -13.64 -23.84
C PHE A 111 17.30 -13.26 -22.71
N ILE A 112 16.81 -13.32 -21.47
CA ILE A 112 17.61 -13.07 -20.28
C ILE A 112 18.10 -14.42 -19.79
N SER A 113 19.41 -14.67 -19.86
CA SER A 113 20.03 -15.83 -19.21
C SER A 113 20.12 -15.59 -17.71
N VAL A 114 19.84 -16.63 -16.92
CA VAL A 114 19.94 -16.59 -15.46
C VAL A 114 21.40 -16.36 -15.04
N GLU A 115 22.33 -17.00 -15.74
CA GLU A 115 23.77 -16.86 -15.53
C GLU A 115 24.22 -15.41 -15.72
N SER A 116 23.73 -14.73 -16.77
CA SER A 116 24.09 -13.33 -17.04
C SER A 116 23.71 -12.39 -15.88
N ILE A 117 22.56 -12.63 -15.25
CA ILE A 117 22.06 -11.86 -14.11
C ILE A 117 22.84 -12.16 -12.84
N ILE A 118 23.14 -13.44 -12.59
CA ILE A 118 23.97 -13.85 -11.45
C ILE A 118 25.35 -13.20 -11.56
N ASP A 119 25.98 -13.30 -12.73
CA ASP A 119 27.28 -12.70 -13.01
C ASP A 119 27.27 -11.18 -12.78
N LEU A 120 26.24 -10.50 -13.29
CA LEU A 120 26.09 -9.06 -13.11
C LEU A 120 25.97 -8.70 -11.63
N ILE A 121 25.11 -9.39 -10.88
CA ILE A 121 24.90 -9.09 -9.46
C ILE A 121 26.16 -9.40 -8.66
N GLN A 122 26.84 -10.51 -8.93
CA GLN A 122 28.09 -10.87 -8.26
C GLN A 122 29.18 -9.84 -8.53
N LYS A 123 29.39 -9.46 -9.79
CA LYS A 123 30.42 -8.50 -10.20
C LYS A 123 30.17 -7.09 -9.66
N LEU A 124 28.93 -6.60 -9.74
CA LEU A 124 28.60 -5.22 -9.35
C LEU A 124 28.33 -5.05 -7.85
N LEU A 125 27.68 -6.02 -7.21
CA LEU A 125 27.24 -5.90 -5.81
C LEU A 125 28.14 -6.62 -4.83
N ASN A 126 29.05 -7.48 -5.29
CA ASN A 126 29.87 -8.37 -4.44
C ASN A 126 28.99 -9.26 -3.54
N VAL A 127 27.89 -9.79 -4.10
CA VAL A 127 26.96 -10.68 -3.42
C VAL A 127 26.97 -12.04 -4.13
N ARG A 128 27.34 -13.10 -3.40
CA ARG A 128 27.28 -14.46 -3.91
C ARG A 128 25.82 -14.89 -4.10
N LEU A 129 25.44 -15.14 -5.34
CA LEU A 129 24.16 -15.74 -5.74
C LEU A 129 24.40 -17.06 -6.47
N VAL A 130 23.51 -18.02 -6.24
CA VAL A 130 23.43 -19.26 -7.02
C VAL A 130 22.05 -19.34 -7.67
N GLU A 131 21.90 -20.20 -8.68
CA GLU A 131 20.62 -20.35 -9.40
C GLU A 131 19.44 -20.67 -8.47
N SER A 132 19.64 -21.49 -7.44
CA SER A 132 18.61 -21.83 -6.45
C SER A 132 18.19 -20.67 -5.53
N ASP A 133 18.90 -19.54 -5.55
CA ASP A 133 18.46 -18.32 -4.86
C ASP A 133 17.36 -17.57 -5.65
N LEU A 134 17.19 -17.89 -6.93
CA LEU A 134 16.27 -17.24 -7.85
C LEU A 134 15.09 -18.18 -8.14
N ASN A 135 13.89 -17.62 -8.13
CA ASN A 135 12.67 -18.32 -8.49
C ASN A 135 12.34 -18.06 -9.97
N ASN A 136 12.30 -16.79 -10.37
CA ASN A 136 11.98 -16.38 -11.73
C ASN A 136 12.67 -15.07 -12.12
N ILE A 137 12.82 -14.87 -13.43
CA ILE A 137 13.35 -13.64 -14.04
C ILE A 137 12.46 -13.25 -15.22
N TYR A 138 12.01 -12.00 -15.25
CA TYR A 138 11.12 -11.49 -16.29
C TYR A 138 11.54 -10.10 -16.77
N SER A 139 11.43 -9.85 -18.07
CA SER A 139 11.50 -8.50 -18.62
C SER A 139 10.12 -7.82 -18.48
N LEU A 140 10.07 -6.60 -17.96
CA LEU A 140 8.84 -5.80 -17.85
C LEU A 140 8.49 -5.05 -19.14
N GLY A 141 9.20 -5.31 -20.24
CA GLY A 141 8.95 -4.74 -21.56
C GLY A 141 9.65 -5.52 -22.67
N GLN A 142 9.46 -5.07 -23.90
CA GLN A 142 9.97 -5.74 -25.11
C GLN A 142 11.32 -5.18 -25.61
N THR A 143 11.80 -4.08 -25.03
CA THR A 143 13.06 -3.45 -25.45
C THR A 143 14.25 -4.07 -24.72
N ASN A 144 15.43 -3.99 -25.33
CA ASN A 144 16.66 -4.52 -24.74
C ASN A 144 17.03 -3.85 -23.41
N ASN A 145 16.62 -2.59 -23.22
CA ASN A 145 16.80 -1.82 -21.98
C ASN A 145 15.53 -1.80 -21.09
N SER A 146 14.59 -2.73 -21.31
CA SER A 146 13.41 -2.84 -20.46
C SER A 146 13.80 -3.30 -19.05
N PRO A 147 13.16 -2.77 -17.99
CA PRO A 147 13.44 -3.17 -16.62
C PRO A 147 13.24 -4.67 -16.41
N ILE A 148 14.08 -5.27 -15.58
CA ILE A 148 14.03 -6.71 -15.28
C ILE A 148 13.50 -6.90 -13.87
N LYS A 149 12.44 -7.68 -13.75
CA LYS A 149 11.93 -8.18 -12.48
C LYS A 149 12.64 -9.48 -12.15
N ILE A 150 13.15 -9.58 -10.92
CA ILE A 150 13.75 -10.81 -10.39
C ILE A 150 12.98 -11.20 -9.14
N GLU A 151 12.56 -12.46 -9.07
CA GLU A 151 11.92 -13.07 -7.91
C GLU A 151 12.93 -13.96 -7.19
N PHE A 152 13.18 -13.69 -5.92
CA PHE A 152 14.07 -14.52 -5.10
C PHE A 152 13.27 -15.60 -4.35
N THR A 153 13.90 -16.73 -4.09
CA THR A 153 13.34 -17.77 -3.22
C THR A 153 13.25 -17.31 -1.76
N SER A 154 14.12 -16.39 -1.34
CA SER A 154 14.19 -15.89 0.03
C SER A 154 14.22 -14.36 0.13
N TYR A 155 13.43 -13.82 1.06
CA TYR A 155 13.46 -12.41 1.43
C TYR A 155 14.86 -11.97 1.91
N LEU A 156 15.59 -12.83 2.62
CA LEU A 156 16.93 -12.51 3.12
C LEU A 156 17.93 -12.32 1.96
N LYS A 157 17.78 -13.09 0.89
CA LYS A 157 18.60 -12.95 -0.32
C LYS A 157 18.33 -11.62 -1.01
N LYS A 158 17.06 -11.27 -1.22
CA LYS A 158 16.66 -9.93 -1.68
C LYS A 158 17.31 -8.81 -0.85
N ILE A 159 17.25 -8.90 0.48
CA ILE A 159 17.81 -7.86 1.36
C ILE A 159 19.33 -7.79 1.24
N THR A 160 20.01 -8.92 1.07
CA THR A 160 21.47 -8.96 0.87
C THR A 160 21.86 -8.27 -0.44
N VAL A 161 21.12 -8.54 -1.52
CA VAL A 161 21.29 -7.87 -2.83
C VAL A 161 21.04 -6.36 -2.69
N LEU A 162 19.94 -5.96 -2.05
CA LEU A 162 19.61 -4.55 -1.86
C LEU A 162 20.66 -3.79 -1.03
N LYS A 163 21.28 -4.41 -0.02
CA LYS A 163 22.38 -3.80 0.74
C LYS A 163 23.62 -3.52 -0.11
N GLY A 164 23.85 -4.31 -1.16
CA GLY A 164 24.96 -4.15 -2.10
C GLY A 164 24.77 -3.00 -3.09
N THR A 165 23.55 -2.49 -3.29
CA THR A 165 23.21 -1.47 -4.30
C THR A 165 23.98 -0.15 -4.17
N LYS A 166 24.54 0.14 -2.99
CA LYS A 166 25.47 1.26 -2.79
C LYS A 166 26.68 1.21 -3.72
N ASN A 167 27.07 0.03 -4.20
CA ASN A 167 28.19 -0.17 -5.12
C ASN A 167 27.84 0.18 -6.57
N LEU A 168 26.56 0.37 -6.90
CA LEU A 168 26.10 0.75 -8.25
C LEU A 168 26.26 2.25 -8.55
N LYS A 169 26.74 3.05 -7.58
CA LYS A 169 26.95 4.49 -7.79
C LYS A 169 27.95 4.70 -8.93
N GLY A 170 27.56 5.51 -9.91
CA GLY A 170 28.37 5.79 -11.11
C GLY A 170 28.16 4.77 -12.25
N THR A 171 27.34 3.75 -12.06
CA THR A 171 26.90 2.85 -13.15
C THR A 171 25.58 3.35 -13.74
N SER A 172 25.23 2.88 -14.93
CA SER A 172 23.90 3.10 -15.55
C SER A 172 22.79 2.26 -14.90
N ILE A 173 23.16 1.30 -14.04
CA ILE A 173 22.24 0.33 -13.45
C ILE A 173 21.71 0.85 -12.12
N SER A 174 20.41 0.70 -11.90
CA SER A 174 19.79 0.90 -10.60
C SER A 174 18.90 -0.26 -10.22
N ILE A 175 18.84 -0.56 -8.92
CA ILE A 175 18.02 -1.66 -8.39
C ILE A 175 17.08 -1.10 -7.35
N ALA A 176 15.79 -1.42 -7.47
CA ALA A 176 14.76 -0.98 -6.56
C ALA A 176 13.90 -2.16 -6.07
N HIS A 177 13.11 -1.90 -5.04
CA HIS A 177 12.05 -2.81 -4.62
C HIS A 177 10.95 -2.87 -5.68
N ASP A 178 10.40 -4.07 -5.93
CA ASP A 178 9.11 -4.20 -6.63
C ASP A 178 7.99 -3.83 -5.65
N LEU A 179 7.41 -2.64 -5.84
CA LEU A 179 6.36 -2.08 -4.98
C LEU A 179 4.99 -2.24 -5.66
N THR A 180 3.94 -2.40 -4.85
CA THR A 180 2.54 -2.32 -5.30
C THR A 180 2.22 -0.92 -5.81
N GLU A 181 1.11 -0.76 -6.52
CA GLU A 181 0.68 0.55 -7.01
C GLU A 181 0.47 1.54 -5.86
N LEU A 182 -0.24 1.12 -4.81
CA LEU A 182 -0.45 1.92 -3.59
C LEU A 182 0.88 2.32 -2.95
N GLN A 183 1.82 1.39 -2.80
CA GLN A 183 3.13 1.74 -2.25
C GLN A 183 3.89 2.73 -3.14
N ARG A 184 3.73 2.68 -4.46
CA ARG A 184 4.38 3.64 -5.37
C ARG A 184 3.77 5.03 -5.24
N THR A 185 2.44 5.14 -5.14
CA THR A 185 1.75 6.43 -4.97
C THR A 185 2.12 7.05 -3.63
N GLU A 186 2.04 6.27 -2.54
CA GLU A 186 2.49 6.68 -1.20
C GLU A 186 3.95 7.17 -1.22
N ASN A 187 4.86 6.41 -1.82
CA ASN A 187 6.27 6.81 -1.92
C ASN A 187 6.48 8.04 -2.80
N LYS A 188 5.65 8.26 -3.82
CA LYS A 188 5.72 9.47 -4.67
C LYS A 188 5.39 10.71 -3.85
N ILE A 189 4.33 10.64 -3.04
CA ILE A 189 3.92 11.71 -2.12
C ILE A 189 5.04 11.98 -1.12
N LEU A 190 5.50 10.95 -0.41
CA LEU A 190 6.58 11.09 0.58
C LEU A 190 7.86 11.69 -0.02
N ARG A 191 8.24 11.27 -1.23
CA ARG A 191 9.42 11.82 -1.92
C ARG A 191 9.23 13.29 -2.30
N LYS A 192 8.04 13.68 -2.80
CA LYS A 192 7.71 15.08 -3.13
C LYS A 192 7.94 15.98 -1.91
N HIS A 193 7.37 15.63 -0.76
CA HIS A 193 7.54 16.41 0.48
C HIS A 193 8.95 16.31 1.05
N LEU A 194 9.62 15.16 0.93
CA LEU A 194 11.03 15.03 1.34
C LEU A 194 11.93 15.99 0.55
N TYR A 195 11.74 16.09 -0.77
CA TYR A 195 12.53 17.02 -1.59
C TYR A 195 12.25 18.48 -1.24
N ALA A 196 10.99 18.84 -0.99
CA ALA A 196 10.63 20.18 -0.53
C ALA A 196 11.29 20.51 0.82
N ALA A 197 11.18 19.60 1.80
CA ALA A 197 11.77 19.80 3.13
C ALA A 197 13.30 19.88 3.12
N LYS A 198 13.97 19.24 2.14
CA LYS A 198 15.43 19.31 1.97
C LYS A 198 15.94 20.64 1.43
N GLN A 199 15.08 21.49 0.87
CA GLN A 199 15.49 22.83 0.43
C GLN A 199 15.87 23.71 1.63
N ASP A 200 15.18 23.51 2.75
CA ASP A 200 15.48 24.14 4.02
C ASP A 200 16.65 23.43 4.70
N LYS A 201 17.83 24.05 4.72
CA LYS A 201 19.04 23.49 5.34
C LYS A 201 18.93 23.24 6.85
N ASN A 202 17.93 23.84 7.50
CA ASN A 202 17.68 23.67 8.93
C ASN A 202 16.85 22.42 9.26
N ASN A 203 16.27 21.76 8.25
CA ASN A 203 15.43 20.59 8.46
C ASN A 203 16.24 19.30 8.41
N THR A 204 16.10 18.48 9.44
CA THR A 204 16.55 17.09 9.41
C THR A 204 15.43 16.23 8.87
N CYS A 205 15.59 15.64 7.68
CA CYS A 205 14.52 14.86 7.07
C CYS A 205 14.98 13.59 6.38
N PHE A 206 14.24 12.51 6.59
CA PHE A 206 14.49 11.20 5.99
C PHE A 206 13.21 10.36 5.91
N MET A 207 13.18 9.41 4.97
CA MET A 207 12.09 8.44 4.87
C MET A 207 12.48 7.12 5.54
N LYS A 208 11.58 6.55 6.34
CA LYS A 208 11.75 5.22 6.92
C LYS A 208 10.40 4.55 7.12
N ASN A 209 10.31 3.25 6.81
CA ASN A 209 9.09 2.44 7.00
C ASN A 209 7.82 3.09 6.42
N ASN A 210 7.90 3.64 5.20
CA ASN A 210 6.79 4.34 4.53
C ASN A 210 6.26 5.57 5.28
N LYS A 211 7.13 6.25 6.03
CA LYS A 211 6.83 7.51 6.72
C LYS A 211 7.93 8.53 6.47
N LEU A 212 7.55 9.80 6.46
CA LEU A 212 8.46 10.93 6.39
C LEU A 212 8.76 11.39 7.81
N HIS A 213 10.02 11.33 8.20
CA HIS A 213 10.52 11.95 9.42
C HIS A 213 11.03 13.34 9.05
N LEU A 214 10.47 14.35 9.69
CA LEU A 214 10.85 15.75 9.53
C LEU A 214 11.06 16.34 10.92
N ASN A 215 12.32 16.62 11.25
CA ASN A 215 12.77 16.92 12.59
C ASN A 215 12.32 15.80 13.53
N ASP A 216 11.49 16.10 14.53
CA ASP A 216 10.95 15.12 15.48
C ASP A 216 9.52 14.69 15.17
N ARG A 217 9.00 15.04 13.98
CA ARG A 217 7.63 14.73 13.55
C ARG A 217 7.62 13.64 12.50
N ILE A 218 6.57 12.82 12.54
CA ILE A 218 6.36 11.70 11.64
C ILE A 218 5.08 11.97 10.85
N PHE A 219 5.19 11.93 9.53
CA PHE A 219 4.08 12.14 8.61
C PHE A 219 3.85 10.87 7.80
N THR A 220 2.59 10.45 7.74
CA THR A 220 2.11 9.41 6.81
C THR A 220 1.73 10.03 5.47
N PRO A 221 1.60 9.23 4.39
CA PRO A 221 1.11 9.72 3.11
C PRO A 221 -0.24 10.45 3.24
N SER A 222 -1.19 9.88 4.00
CA SER A 222 -2.52 10.46 4.22
C SER A 222 -2.46 11.82 4.95
N ASP A 223 -1.57 11.97 5.93
CA ASP A 223 -1.37 13.26 6.62
C ASP A 223 -0.93 14.35 5.64
N LEU A 224 -0.08 13.98 4.67
CA LEU A 224 0.50 14.89 3.69
C LEU A 224 -0.51 15.25 2.59
N GLU A 225 -1.31 14.29 2.12
CA GLU A 225 -2.40 14.56 1.18
C GLU A 225 -3.43 15.52 1.79
N SER A 226 -3.83 15.28 3.04
CA SER A 226 -4.73 16.17 3.77
C SER A 226 -4.17 17.59 3.97
N LEU A 227 -2.84 17.74 4.01
CA LEU A 227 -2.19 19.05 4.06
C LEU A 227 -2.26 19.76 2.70
N GLU A 228 -2.09 19.04 1.58
CA GLU A 228 -2.21 19.60 0.24
C GLU A 228 -3.64 20.09 -0.03
N GLU A 229 -4.65 19.30 0.31
CA GLU A 229 -6.06 19.67 0.16
C GLU A 229 -6.41 20.95 0.95
N LYS A 230 -5.92 21.07 2.19
CA LYS A 230 -6.14 22.26 3.02
C LYS A 230 -5.51 23.53 2.45
N ILE A 231 -4.37 23.40 1.76
CA ILE A 231 -3.71 24.52 1.10
C ILE A 231 -4.53 24.95 -0.12
N GLU A 232 -4.98 24.02 -0.95
CA GLU A 232 -5.77 24.32 -2.16
C GLU A 232 -7.13 24.98 -1.84
N VAL A 233 -7.82 24.52 -0.81
CA VAL A 233 -9.11 25.11 -0.38
C VAL A 233 -8.94 26.55 0.11
N ASN A 234 -7.82 26.88 0.77
CA ASN A 234 -7.55 28.26 1.20
C ASN A 234 -7.27 29.20 0.01
N PHE A 235 -6.58 28.74 -1.04
CA PHE A 235 -6.32 29.54 -2.25
C PHE A 235 -7.59 29.86 -3.05
N GLN A 236 -8.58 28.95 -3.08
CA GLN A 236 -9.84 29.21 -3.78
C GLN A 236 -10.77 30.19 -3.04
N SER A 237 -10.55 30.41 -1.74
CA SER A 237 -11.33 31.38 -0.94
C SER A 237 -10.81 32.82 -1.01
N GLN A 238 -9.69 33.07 -1.68
CA GLN A 238 -9.12 34.41 -1.88
C GLN A 238 -8.79 34.67 -3.35
N SER A 239 -9.80 35.03 -4.17
CA SER A 239 -9.51 35.67 -5.46
C SER A 239 -10.68 36.51 -6.00
N HIS A 240 -10.72 37.78 -5.56
CA HIS A 240 -11.16 38.91 -6.38
C HIS A 240 -10.19 40.08 -6.16
N SER A 241 -8.96 39.99 -6.68
CA SER A 241 -8.12 41.17 -7.02
C SER A 241 -6.80 40.75 -7.68
N ASP A 242 -6.69 41.08 -8.97
CA ASP A 242 -5.54 41.29 -9.87
C ASP A 242 -4.40 40.25 -10.07
N PRO A 243 -3.86 40.15 -11.30
CA PRO A 243 -2.94 39.08 -11.70
C PRO A 243 -1.47 39.49 -11.50
N GLY A 244 -0.88 39.03 -10.40
CA GLY A 244 0.57 38.97 -10.22
C GLY A 244 1.08 37.53 -10.40
N THR A 245 2.08 37.34 -11.25
CA THR A 245 2.76 36.09 -11.58
C THR A 245 3.04 35.18 -10.37
N PRO A 246 2.64 33.89 -10.35
CA PRO A 246 2.87 33.04 -9.19
C PRO A 246 4.29 32.45 -9.18
N THR A 247 5.09 32.87 -8.19
CA THR A 247 6.25 32.13 -7.71
C THR A 247 5.78 31.17 -6.61
N ILE A 248 5.84 29.85 -6.85
CA ILE A 248 5.48 28.85 -5.85
C ILE A 248 6.68 28.64 -4.91
N GLU A 249 6.70 29.38 -3.80
CA GLU A 249 7.54 29.10 -2.63
C GLU A 249 6.72 28.30 -1.61
N LEU A 250 6.95 26.98 -1.55
CA LEU A 250 6.34 26.10 -0.56
C LEU A 250 7.11 26.20 0.77
N THR A 251 6.85 27.25 1.54
CA THR A 251 7.40 27.42 2.89
C THR A 251 6.53 26.66 3.90
N LEU A 252 6.93 25.44 4.23
CA LEU A 252 6.24 24.51 5.16
C LEU A 252 6.27 24.93 6.65
N GLN A 253 6.65 26.17 6.98
CA GLN A 253 6.98 26.55 8.36
C GLN A 253 5.81 27.13 9.19
N ASN A 254 4.66 27.49 8.60
CA ASN A 254 3.66 28.30 9.32
C ASN A 254 2.26 27.70 9.52
N THR A 255 2.08 26.38 9.46
CA THR A 255 0.74 25.79 9.71
C THR A 255 0.78 24.52 10.55
N ILE A 256 1.34 24.60 11.76
CA ILE A 256 1.11 23.58 12.78
C ILE A 256 0.75 24.28 14.09
N LYS A 257 -0.55 24.52 14.28
CA LYS A 257 -1.13 24.80 15.61
C LYS A 257 -0.89 23.59 16.52
N GLU A 258 -0.70 23.88 17.80
CA GLU A 258 -0.34 22.98 18.91
C GLU A 258 -1.16 21.68 18.96
N PRO A 259 -0.58 20.57 19.46
CA PRO A 259 -1.30 19.33 19.68
C PRO A 259 -2.18 19.39 20.94
N THR A 260 -3.41 18.93 20.81
CA THR A 260 -4.31 18.54 21.90
C THR A 260 -3.64 17.49 22.79
N GLU A 261 -3.72 17.70 24.11
CA GLU A 261 -3.18 16.80 25.13
C GLU A 261 -3.72 15.36 25.01
N PRO A 262 -2.91 14.33 25.34
CA PRO A 262 -3.40 12.96 25.41
C PRO A 262 -4.32 12.78 26.62
N SER A 263 -5.56 12.35 26.35
CA SER A 263 -6.50 11.89 27.36
C SER A 263 -5.91 10.75 28.20
N GLN A 264 -5.95 10.93 29.52
CA GLN A 264 -5.63 9.90 30.49
C GLN A 264 -6.62 8.73 30.36
N VAL A 265 -6.10 7.52 30.13
CA VAL A 265 -6.87 6.27 30.24
C VAL A 265 -6.21 5.41 31.32
N ASP A 266 -7.07 4.91 32.19
CA ASP A 266 -6.81 4.26 33.47
C ASP A 266 -5.84 3.07 33.41
N ASN A 267 -4.75 3.16 34.17
CA ASN A 267 -3.91 2.03 34.53
C ASN A 267 -4.56 1.23 35.67
N LYS A 268 -5.25 0.13 35.33
CA LYS A 268 -5.52 -0.95 36.30
C LYS A 268 -4.25 -1.75 36.55
N LYS A 269 -3.75 -1.63 37.79
CA LYS A 269 -2.77 -2.52 38.43
C LYS A 269 -3.09 -3.99 38.17
N ILE A 270 -2.16 -4.72 37.56
CA ILE A 270 -2.01 -6.16 37.74
C ILE A 270 -0.62 -6.37 38.36
N THR A 271 -0.62 -6.94 39.56
CA THR A 271 0.54 -7.18 40.40
C THR A 271 1.30 -8.43 40.00
N ASP A 272 2.60 -8.38 40.28
CA ASP A 272 3.66 -9.36 40.11
C ASP A 272 3.34 -10.81 40.52
N SER A 273 3.97 -11.75 39.80
CA SER A 273 4.74 -12.80 40.47
C SER A 273 5.84 -13.40 39.58
N ARG A 274 7.08 -13.23 40.07
CA ARG A 274 8.20 -14.19 40.12
C ARG A 274 8.83 -14.69 38.82
N GLY A 275 10.13 -14.41 38.68
CA GLY A 275 11.02 -15.08 37.73
C GLY A 275 12.46 -14.59 37.76
N ASN A 276 13.04 -14.47 38.96
CA ASN A 276 14.42 -14.10 39.22
C ASN A 276 15.37 -15.22 38.77
N LEU A 277 16.21 -14.99 37.75
CA LEU A 277 17.42 -15.77 37.48
C LEU A 277 18.51 -14.81 37.02
N GLY A 278 19.43 -14.54 37.93
CA GLY A 278 20.60 -13.70 37.71
C GLY A 278 21.61 -14.37 36.78
N ILE A 279 22.22 -13.57 35.91
CA ILE A 279 23.48 -13.90 35.26
C ILE A 279 24.45 -12.77 35.56
N GLN A 280 25.55 -13.16 36.20
CA GLN A 280 26.63 -12.31 36.66
C GLN A 280 27.42 -11.72 35.49
N VAL A 281 27.73 -10.44 35.62
CA VAL A 281 28.71 -9.72 34.81
C VAL A 281 30.11 -10.07 35.32
N THR A 282 31.02 -10.44 34.42
CA THR A 282 32.46 -10.35 34.67
C THR A 282 33.15 -9.58 33.54
N PRO A 283 34.05 -8.64 33.84
CA PRO A 283 34.83 -7.93 32.83
C PRO A 283 36.12 -8.71 32.53
N LYS A 284 36.47 -8.86 31.23
CA LYS A 284 37.83 -9.23 30.84
C LYS A 284 38.34 -8.31 29.73
N THR A 285 39.23 -7.44 30.18
CA THR A 285 40.40 -6.88 29.50
C THR A 285 41.04 -7.83 28.48
N GLY A 286 41.35 -7.30 27.29
CA GLY A 286 42.16 -7.98 26.28
C GLY A 286 42.63 -7.01 25.21
N ALA A 287 43.79 -6.40 25.44
CA ALA A 287 44.49 -5.57 24.47
C ALA A 287 44.90 -6.39 23.23
N ILE A 288 44.54 -5.91 22.03
CA ILE A 288 45.04 -6.47 20.77
C ILE A 288 46.02 -5.48 20.16
N LYS A 289 47.28 -5.90 20.14
CA LYS A 289 48.43 -5.27 19.47
C LYS A 289 48.19 -5.18 17.96
N LYS A 290 48.45 -4.01 17.38
CA LYS A 290 48.62 -3.79 15.94
C LYS A 290 49.93 -4.43 15.46
N PRO A 291 49.96 -5.19 14.36
CA PRO A 291 51.21 -5.46 13.66
C PRO A 291 51.55 -4.31 12.70
N ALA A 292 52.80 -3.87 12.79
CA ALA A 292 53.45 -2.98 11.84
C ALA A 292 53.52 -3.63 10.45
N ARG A 293 53.22 -2.87 9.40
CA ARG A 293 53.61 -3.23 8.03
C ARG A 293 54.64 -2.21 7.56
N ASP A 294 55.87 -2.68 7.51
CA ASP A 294 56.96 -2.05 6.78
C ASP A 294 56.65 -2.06 5.29
N ILE A 295 56.66 -0.88 4.67
CA ILE A 295 56.61 -0.71 3.22
C ILE A 295 58.02 -0.30 2.77
N PRO A 296 58.73 -1.13 1.99
CA PRO A 296 59.98 -0.73 1.36
C PRO A 296 59.73 0.36 0.32
N ARG A 297 60.54 1.43 0.40
CA ARG A 297 60.65 2.48 -0.62
C ARG A 297 61.46 1.94 -1.80
N ASP A 298 60.80 1.68 -2.92
CA ASP A 298 61.50 1.49 -4.19
C ASP A 298 61.73 2.83 -4.92
N LYS A 299 62.95 2.91 -5.47
CA LYS A 299 63.62 4.07 -6.05
C LYS A 299 63.11 4.42 -7.45
N PRO A 300 63.37 5.65 -7.93
CA PRO A 300 62.89 6.12 -9.23
C PRO A 300 63.65 5.49 -10.40
N ILE A 301 62.92 5.03 -11.42
CA ILE A 301 63.48 4.62 -12.71
C ILE A 301 63.66 5.87 -13.57
N THR A 302 64.93 6.25 -13.77
CA THR A 302 65.35 7.12 -14.87
C THR A 302 65.37 6.30 -16.16
N ARG A 303 64.65 6.73 -17.21
CA ARG A 303 64.95 6.33 -18.59
C ARG A 303 65.45 7.54 -19.37
N LYS A 304 66.70 7.42 -19.81
CA LYS A 304 67.38 8.30 -20.74
C LYS A 304 66.79 8.11 -22.15
N ASN A 305 66.74 9.23 -22.87
CA ASN A 305 66.63 9.32 -24.32
C ASN A 305 67.71 8.48 -25.04
N SER A 306 67.35 7.94 -26.20
CA SER A 306 68.28 7.76 -27.32
C SER A 306 67.52 7.85 -28.64
N ASN A 307 67.96 8.81 -29.46
CA ASN A 307 67.60 9.02 -30.85
C ASN A 307 67.75 7.76 -31.71
N LYS A 308 66.81 7.55 -32.64
CA LYS A 308 67.04 7.49 -34.09
C LYS A 308 65.71 7.51 -34.83
#